data_AF-A0A9C7BF33-F1
#
_entry.id   AF-A0A9C7BF33-F1
#
_cell.length_a   1.000
_cell.length_b   1.000
_cell.length_c   1.000
_cell.angle_alpha   90.00
_cell.angle_beta   90.00
_cell.angle_gamma   90.00
#
_symmetry.space_group_name_H-M   'P 1'
#
loop_
_entity.id
_entity.type
_entity.pdbx_description
1 polymer ?
#
loop_
_entity_poly.entity_id
_entity_poly.type
_entity_poly.pdbx_seq_one_letter_code
_entity_poly.pdbx_strand_id
1 'polypeptide(L)' 'MAVNRVAEFRHARGLTQEQAARAAGLTLTGWRWIEQGKRTPSVATAARIAAALDVTIDDLFC' A
#
# COMPACT_ATOMS: atom_id res chain seq x y z
N MET A 1 17.82 1.13 -2.64
CA MET A 1 16.69 2.02 -2.33
C MET A 1 15.46 1.34 -2.88
N ALA A 2 14.63 0.73 -2.03
CA ALA A 2 13.43 0.05 -2.51
C ALA A 2 12.40 1.11 -2.95
N VAL A 3 11.92 1.02 -4.19
CA VAL A 3 10.84 1.87 -4.70
C VAL A 3 9.57 1.55 -3.91
N ASN A 4 8.83 2.59 -3.51
CA ASN A 4 7.56 2.45 -2.81
C ASN A 4 6.65 3.62 -3.15
N ARG A 5 5.65 3.36 -4.01
CA ARG A 5 4.70 4.36 -4.53
C ARG A 5 3.31 4.25 -3.89
N VAL A 6 3.19 3.51 -2.77
CA VAL A 6 1.90 3.31 -2.07
C VAL A 6 1.24 4.63 -1.69
N ALA A 7 2.01 5.58 -1.15
CA ALA A 7 1.48 6.89 -0.78
C ALA A 7 0.95 7.67 -1.99
N GLU A 8 1.70 7.66 -3.10
CA GLU A 8 1.33 8.34 -4.35
C GLU A 8 -0.02 7.84 -4.87
N PHE A 9 -0.18 6.53 -5.03
CA PHE A 9 -1.43 5.94 -5.52
C PHE A 9 -2.59 6.05 -4.53
N ARG A 10 -2.32 6.06 -3.22
CA ARG A 10 -3.34 6.34 -2.20
C ARG A 10 -3.86 7.78 -2.32
N HIS A 11 -2.95 8.75 -2.46
CA HIS A 11 -3.32 10.16 -2.62
C HIS A 11 -4.07 10.42 -3.92
N ALA A 12 -3.66 9.80 -5.04
CA ALA A 12 -4.36 9.90 -6.32
C ALA A 12 -5.82 9.41 -6.24
N ARG A 13 -6.13 8.49 -5.30
CA ARG A 13 -7.48 7.98 -5.05
C ARG A 13 -8.25 8.74 -3.98
N GLY A 14 -7.67 9.78 -3.37
CA GLY A 14 -8.32 10.55 -2.31
C GLY A 14 -8.57 9.74 -1.02
N LEU A 15 -7.83 8.64 -0.81
CA LEU A 15 -8.03 7.77 0.35
C LEU A 15 -7.19 8.21 1.56
N THR A 16 -7.78 8.15 2.76
CA THR A 16 -7.00 8.18 4.00
C THR A 16 -6.25 6.87 4.20
N GLN A 17 -5.25 6.87 5.09
CA GLN A 17 -4.55 5.63 5.46
C GLN A 17 -5.49 4.61 6.09
N GLU A 18 -6.46 5.04 6.90
CA GLU A 18 -7.46 4.16 7.50
C GLU A 18 -8.37 3.52 6.46
N GLN A 19 -8.81 4.28 5.44
CA GLN A 19 -9.65 3.76 4.36
C GLN A 19 -8.88 2.74 3.51
N ALA A 20 -7.65 3.07 3.12
CA ALA A 20 -6.82 2.19 2.30
C ALA A 20 -6.40 0.93 3.07
N ALA A 21 -6.06 1.06 4.36
CA ALA A 21 -5.79 -0.08 5.24
C ALA A 21 -7.00 -1.01 5.32
N ARG A 22 -8.21 -0.47 5.53
CA ARG A 22 -9.44 -1.26 5.57
C ARG A 22 -9.70 -1.97 4.24
N ALA A 23 -9.56 -1.28 3.11
CA ALA A 23 -9.73 -1.86 1.78
C ALA A 23 -8.73 -3.00 1.51
N ALA A 24 -7.48 -2.84 1.95
CA ALA A 24 -6.46 -3.90 1.87
C ALA A 24 -6.61 -4.97 2.96
N GLY A 25 -7.54 -4.80 3.93
CA GLY A 25 -7.72 -5.64 5.12
C GLY A 25 -6.50 -5.69 6.05
N LEU A 26 -5.76 -4.59 6.14
CA LEU A 26 -4.62 -4.39 7.02
C LEU A 26 -5.01 -3.57 8.25
N THR A 27 -4.22 -3.68 9.30
CA THR A 27 -4.28 -2.71 10.39
C THR A 27 -3.71 -1.37 9.92
N LEU A 28 -4.18 -0.26 10.50
CA LEU A 28 -3.64 1.07 10.23
C LEU A 28 -2.12 1.14 10.46
N THR A 29 -1.64 0.54 11.55
CA THR A 29 -0.21 0.46 11.86
C THR A 29 0.56 -0.31 10.81
N GLY A 30 0.04 -1.46 10.36
CA GLY A 30 0.64 -2.27 9.30
C GLY A 30 0.74 -1.50 7.99
N TRP A 31 -0.33 -0.82 7.59
CA TRP A 31 -0.35 0.08 6.44
C TRP A 31 0.71 1.18 6.56
N ARG A 32 0.74 1.91 7.68
CA ARG A 32 1.71 3.00 7.91
C ARG A 32 3.16 2.54 7.80
N TRP A 33 3.50 1.37 8.35
CA TRP A 33 4.85 0.83 8.23
C TRP A 33 5.22 0.49 6.79
N ILE A 34 4.29 -0.05 6.02
CA ILE A 34 4.52 -0.34 4.60
C ILE A 34 4.64 0.96 3.81
N GLU A 35 3.70 1.90 3.97
CA GLU A 35 3.72 3.18 3.26
C GLU A 35 4.98 4.00 3.54
N GLN A 36 5.50 3.97 4.78
CA GLN A 36 6.74 4.64 5.17
C GLN A 36 8.01 3.86 4.76
N GLY A 37 7.88 2.70 4.11
CA GLY A 37 9.01 1.83 3.75
C GLY A 37 9.71 1.16 4.95
N LYS A 38 9.14 1.25 6.16
CA LYS A 38 9.67 0.62 7.38
C LYS A 38 9.50 -0.89 7.39
N ARG A 39 8.55 -1.42 6.60
CA ARG A 39 8.30 -2.85 6.48
C ARG A 39 8.06 -3.22 5.02
N THR A 40 8.83 -4.20 4.54
CA THR A 40 8.57 -4.84 3.25
C THR A 40 7.38 -5.79 3.38
N PRO A 41 6.31 -5.60 2.59
CA PRO A 41 5.17 -6.51 2.60
C PRO A 41 5.54 -7.88 2.01
N SER A 42 4.83 -8.94 2.42
CA SER A 42 4.84 -10.18 1.65
C SER A 42 4.17 -9.98 0.29
N VAL A 43 4.42 -10.85 -0.69
CA VAL A 43 3.74 -10.81 -2.00
C VAL A 43 2.22 -10.80 -1.84
N ALA A 44 1.66 -11.61 -0.93
CA ALA A 44 0.23 -11.62 -0.64
C ALA A 44 -0.28 -10.27 -0.08
N THR A 45 0.52 -9.61 0.77
CA THR A 45 0.17 -8.27 1.30
C THR A 45 0.28 -7.21 0.22
N ALA A 46 1.33 -7.27 -0.61
CA ALA A 46 1.51 -6.37 -1.74
C ALA A 46 0.35 -6.49 -2.75
N ALA A 47 -0.09 -7.72 -3.06
CA ALA A 47 -1.26 -7.96 -3.92
C ALA A 47 -2.55 -7.33 -3.36
N ARG A 48 -2.77 -7.41 -2.05
CA ARG A 48 -3.93 -6.80 -1.39
C ARG A 48 -3.88 -5.27 -1.41
N ILE A 49 -2.71 -4.69 -1.23
CA ILE A 49 -2.50 -3.23 -1.34
C ILE A 49 -2.74 -2.79 -2.78
N ALA A 50 -2.17 -3.51 -3.75
CA ALA A 50 -2.35 -3.23 -5.17
C ALA A 50 -3.83 -3.30 -5.58
N ALA A 51 -4.56 -4.33 -5.13
CA ALA A 51 -6.00 -4.45 -5.36
C ALA A 51 -6.82 -3.33 -4.69
N ALA A 52 -6.49 -2.97 -3.44
CA ALA A 52 -7.16 -1.88 -2.72
C ALA A 52 -6.92 -0.51 -3.37
N LEU A 53 -5.79 -0.38 -4.05
CA LEU A 53 -5.39 0.79 -4.82
C LEU A 53 -5.55 0.53 -6.32
N ASP A 54 -6.36 -0.40 -6.80
CA ASP A 54 -6.65 -0.65 -8.23
C ASP A 54 -5.43 -0.44 -9.18
N VAL A 55 -4.30 -1.06 -8.85
CA VAL A 55 -3.03 -1.04 -9.58
C VAL A 55 -2.35 -2.41 -9.51
N THR A 56 -1.22 -2.57 -10.18
CA THR A 56 -0.38 -3.77 -10.07
C THR A 56 0.64 -3.66 -8.93
N ILE A 57 1.26 -4.80 -8.57
CA ILE A 57 2.38 -4.80 -7.61
C ILE A 57 3.59 -4.06 -8.18
N ASP A 58 3.80 -4.15 -9.49
CA ASP A 58 4.90 -3.50 -10.20
C ASP A 58 4.81 -1.98 -10.10
N ASP A 59 3.61 -1.42 -10.30
CA ASP A 59 3.35 0.02 -10.12
C ASP A 59 3.77 0.54 -8.73
N LEU A 60 3.68 -0.30 -7.70
CA LEU A 60 3.95 0.07 -6.32
C LEU A 60 5.41 -0.08 -5.91
N PHE A 61 6.12 -1.09 -6.42
CA PHE A 61 7.39 -1.55 -5.85
C PHE A 61 8.54 -1.76 -6.85
N CYS A 62 8.29 -1.60 -8.15
CA CYS A 62 9.31 -1.68 -9.20
C CYS A 62 9.76 -0.28 -9.69
#